data_AF-A0A917HL32-F1
#
_entry.id   AF-A0A917HL32-F1
#
_cell.length_a   1.000
_cell.length_b   1.000
_cell.length_c   1.000
_cell.angle_alpha   90.00
_cell.angle_beta   90.00
_cell.angle_gamma   90.00
#
_symmetry.space_group_name_H-M   'P 1'
#
loop_
_entity.id
_entity.type
_entity.pdbx_description
1 polymer ?
#
loop_
_entity_poly.entity_id
_entity_poly.type
_entity_poly.pdbx_seq_one_letter_code
_entity_poly.pdbx_strand_id
1 'polypeptide(L)'
;MHARLAALKRLMSLYGGIEEISSMDLQRAIAAVQETEQAIDMEEERARLSNFHGRDALIAGDALGLAAARTQRQIAEWRQERLWEIRREREMLKDEARKQYIATRLQSEQMKYVVGNTAAQMEVEEGRKTQTTLDDRFLARRRWTDMREELRASIEISSS
;
A
#
# COMPACT_ATOMS: atom_id res chain seq x y z
N MET A 1 -7.52 -21.56 -18.34
CA MET A 1 -6.68 -20.71 -17.46
C MET A 1 -7.01 -19.21 -17.54
N HIS A 2 -7.44 -18.65 -18.68
CA HIS A 2 -7.84 -17.23 -18.80
C HIS A 2 -8.84 -16.73 -17.76
N ALA A 3 -9.92 -17.48 -17.50
CA ALA A 3 -10.89 -17.09 -16.47
C ALA A 3 -10.28 -17.00 -15.06
N ARG A 4 -9.34 -17.91 -14.73
CA ARG A 4 -8.62 -17.92 -13.46
C ARG A 4 -7.69 -16.70 -13.35
N LEU A 5 -6.91 -16.41 -14.38
CA LEU A 5 -6.05 -15.22 -14.40
C LEU A 5 -6.87 -13.92 -14.32
N ALA A 6 -8.01 -13.84 -15.00
CA ALA A 6 -8.92 -12.71 -14.91
C ALA A 6 -9.47 -12.53 -13.48
N ALA A 7 -9.87 -13.61 -12.82
CA ALA A 7 -10.29 -13.57 -11.42
C ALA A 7 -9.16 -13.12 -10.48
N LEU A 8 -7.94 -13.63 -10.66
CA LEU A 8 -6.78 -13.21 -9.87
C LEU A 8 -6.42 -11.74 -10.09
N LYS A 9 -6.49 -11.22 -11.32
CA LYS A 9 -6.31 -9.79 -11.60
C LYS A 9 -7.36 -8.92 -10.92
N ARG A 10 -8.62 -9.37 -10.85
CA ARG A 10 -9.67 -8.67 -10.09
C ARG A 10 -9.37 -8.65 -8.60
N LEU A 11 -8.95 -9.79 -8.02
CA LEU A 11 -8.54 -9.86 -6.63
C LEU A 11 -7.35 -8.94 -6.34
N MET A 12 -6.34 -8.92 -7.21
CA MET A 12 -5.20 -8.02 -7.10
C MET A 12 -5.63 -6.54 -7.07
N SER A 13 -6.59 -6.16 -7.91
CA SER A 13 -7.15 -4.80 -7.90
C SER A 13 -7.84 -4.48 -6.57
N LEU A 14 -8.60 -5.43 -6.01
CA LEU A 14 -9.24 -5.27 -4.69
C LEU A 14 -8.20 -5.11 -3.56
N TYR A 15 -7.15 -5.92 -3.56
CA TYR A 15 -6.05 -5.76 -2.59
C TYR A 15 -5.33 -4.42 -2.74
N GLY A 16 -5.15 -3.93 -3.97
CA GLY A 16 -4.62 -2.59 -4.22
C GLY A 16 -5.50 -1.50 -3.61
N GLY A 17 -6.82 -1.56 -3.81
CA GLY A 17 -7.75 -0.61 -3.19
C GLY A 17 -7.74 -0.66 -1.65
N ILE A 18 -7.60 -1.84 -1.05
CA ILE A 18 -7.48 -2.00 0.41
C ILE A 18 -6.15 -1.41 0.91
N GLU A 19 -5.05 -1.60 0.18
CA GLU A 19 -3.74 -1.01 0.49
C GLU A 19 -3.82 0.53 0.45
N GLU A 20 -4.51 1.11 -0.54
CA GLU A 20 -4.73 2.55 -0.65
C GLU A 20 -5.52 3.10 0.55
N ILE A 21 -6.62 2.44 0.93
CA ILE A 21 -7.40 2.81 2.12
C ILE A 21 -6.52 2.77 3.38
N SER A 22 -5.77 1.68 3.56
CA SER A 22 -4.88 1.51 4.72
C SER A 22 -3.76 2.55 4.75
N SER A 23 -3.25 2.96 3.59
CA SER A 23 -2.28 4.07 3.46
C SER A 23 -2.90 5.40 3.87
N MET A 24 -4.13 5.68 3.44
CA MET A 24 -4.86 6.90 3.83
C MET A 24 -5.14 6.94 5.32
N ASP A 25 -5.53 5.82 5.93
CA ASP A 25 -5.78 5.74 7.37
C ASP A 25 -4.49 5.94 8.17
N LEU A 26 -3.35 5.39 7.71
CA LEU A 26 -2.04 5.67 8.30
C LEU A 26 -1.68 7.16 8.20
N GLN A 27 -1.89 7.80 7.04
CA GLN A 27 -1.64 9.24 6.88
C GLN A 27 -2.51 10.07 7.82
N ARG A 28 -3.80 9.72 7.97
CA ARG A 28 -4.72 10.37 8.90
C ARG A 28 -4.23 10.22 10.35
N ALA A 29 -3.79 9.03 10.74
CA ALA A 29 -3.29 8.79 12.09
C ALA A 29 -1.99 9.55 12.38
N ILE A 30 -1.08 9.65 11.41
CA ILE A 30 0.14 10.48 11.50
C ILE A 30 -0.23 11.95 11.69
N ALA A 31 -1.14 12.48 10.86
CA ALA A 31 -1.60 13.86 10.95
C ALA A 31 -2.26 14.16 12.31
N ALA A 32 -3.03 13.22 12.84
CA ALA A 32 -3.62 13.36 14.17
C ALA A 32 -2.54 13.46 15.26
N VAL A 33 -1.47 12.65 15.21
CA VAL A 33 -0.36 12.80 16.18
C VAL A 33 0.30 14.17 16.06
N GLN A 34 0.57 14.64 14.83
CA GLN A 34 1.18 15.96 14.60
C GLN A 34 0.29 17.11 15.10
N GLU A 35 -1.02 17.02 14.90
CA GLU A 35 -1.98 18.01 15.43
C GLU A 35 -1.90 18.09 16.96
N THR A 36 -1.79 16.94 17.65
CA THR A 36 -1.62 16.95 19.11
C THR A 36 -0.28 17.50 19.56
N GLU A 37 0.81 17.22 18.84
CA GLU A 37 2.12 17.79 19.14
C GLU A 37 2.09 19.31 19.03
N GLN A 38 1.51 19.84 17.96
CA GLN A 38 1.34 21.29 17.78
C GLN A 38 0.47 21.90 18.88
N ALA A 39 -0.61 21.23 19.30
CA ALA A 39 -1.45 21.70 20.39
C ALA A 39 -0.70 21.74 21.74
N ILE A 40 0.16 20.76 22.02
CA ILE A 40 1.02 20.75 23.21
C ILE A 40 1.98 21.92 23.17
N ASP A 41 2.69 22.12 22.04
CA ASP A 41 3.64 23.23 21.87
C ASP A 41 2.96 24.60 22.08
N MET A 42 1.73 24.75 21.59
CA MET A 42 0.94 25.97 21.79
C MET A 42 0.56 26.20 23.26
N GLU A 43 0.17 25.17 24.01
CA GLU A 43 -0.12 25.30 25.44
C GLU A 43 1.15 25.57 26.27
N GLU A 44 2.29 25.01 25.89
CA GLU A 44 3.58 25.33 26.50
C GLU A 44 3.95 26.80 26.32
N GLU A 45 3.71 27.35 25.13
CA GLU A 45 3.96 28.78 24.87
C GLU A 45 2.98 29.66 25.66
N ARG A 46 1.71 29.27 25.77
CA ARG A 46 0.73 29.97 26.63
C ARG A 46 1.13 29.96 28.10
N ALA A 47 1.65 28.84 28.61
CA ALA A 47 2.16 28.75 29.97
C ALA A 47 3.38 29.67 30.17
N ARG A 48 4.31 29.71 29.20
CA ARG A 48 5.45 30.64 29.21
C ARG A 48 5.01 32.10 29.23
N LEU A 49 4.07 32.50 28.36
CA LEU A 49 3.53 33.86 28.33
C LEU A 49 2.83 34.23 29.65
N SER A 50 2.05 33.32 30.21
CA SER A 50 1.40 33.52 31.52
C SER A 50 2.43 33.76 32.63
N ASN A 51 3.57 33.06 32.60
CA ASN A 51 4.66 33.31 33.54
C ASN A 51 5.29 34.71 33.37
N PHE A 52 5.45 35.19 32.13
CA PHE A 52 5.93 36.56 31.88
C PHE A 52 4.92 37.60 32.40
N HIS A 53 3.64 37.48 32.06
CA HIS A 53 2.60 38.38 32.56
C HIS A 53 2.50 38.38 34.09
N GLY A 54 2.65 37.22 34.72
CA GLY A 54 2.67 37.12 36.19
C GLY A 54 3.86 37.86 36.80
N ARG A 55 5.03 37.84 36.15
CA ARG A 55 6.21 38.61 36.59
C ARG A 55 5.99 40.11 36.43
N ASP A 56 5.45 40.54 35.30
CA ASP A 56 5.17 41.96 35.05
C ASP A 56 4.15 42.51 36.04
N ALA A 57 3.07 41.76 36.30
CA ALA A 57 2.06 42.13 37.29
C ALA A 57 2.65 42.21 38.71
N LEU A 58 3.56 41.29 39.06
CA LEU A 58 4.26 41.33 40.35
C LEU A 58 5.11 42.59 40.48
N ILE A 59 5.84 42.98 39.44
CA ILE A 59 6.67 44.21 39.42
C ILE A 59 5.78 45.46 39.51
N ALA A 60 4.65 45.47 38.81
CA ALA A 60 3.69 46.58 38.82
C ALA A 60 2.83 46.67 40.08
N GLY A 61 2.88 45.68 40.99
CA GLY A 61 2.00 45.61 42.15
C GLY A 61 0.54 45.29 41.81
N ASP A 62 0.26 44.77 40.62
CA ASP A 62 -1.07 44.38 40.17
C ASP A 62 -1.44 42.98 40.70
N ALA A 63 -2.16 42.96 41.82
CA ALA A 63 -2.62 41.73 42.44
C ALA A 63 -3.63 40.95 41.56
N LEU A 64 -4.45 41.65 40.77
CA LEU A 64 -5.42 41.01 39.89
C LEU A 64 -4.73 40.36 38.69
N GLY A 65 -3.80 41.06 38.06
CA GLY A 65 -2.96 40.52 36.98
C GLY A 65 -2.16 39.29 37.44
N LEU A 66 -1.60 39.34 38.65
CA LEU A 66 -0.88 38.20 39.23
C LEU A 66 -1.78 36.98 39.46
N ALA A 67 -3.00 37.19 39.97
CA ALA A 67 -3.97 36.11 40.16
C ALA A 67 -4.39 35.51 38.82
N ALA A 68 -4.70 36.36 37.84
CA ALA A 68 -5.07 35.92 36.49
C ALA A 68 -3.97 35.07 35.83
N ALA A 69 -2.72 35.52 35.90
CA ALA A 69 -1.56 34.79 35.37
C ALA A 69 -1.40 33.40 36.02
N ARG A 70 -1.60 33.29 37.33
CA ARG A 70 -1.56 32.01 38.05
C ARG A 70 -2.67 31.06 37.60
N THR A 71 -3.90 31.57 37.46
CA THR A 71 -5.03 30.77 36.98
C THR A 71 -4.82 30.31 35.54
N GLN A 72 -4.32 31.18 34.65
CA GLN A 72 -4.00 30.81 33.27
C GLN A 72 -2.94 29.71 33.21
N ARG A 73 -1.91 29.80 34.05
CA ARG A 73 -0.90 28.76 34.16
C ARG A 73 -1.49 27.42 34.60
N GLN A 74 -2.32 27.40 35.64
CA GLN A 74 -2.99 26.17 36.10
C GLN A 74 -3.87 25.54 35.03
N ILE A 75 -4.61 26.37 34.27
CA ILE A 75 -5.43 25.90 33.15
C ILE A 75 -4.55 25.31 32.04
N ALA A 76 -3.44 25.96 31.71
CA ALA A 76 -2.50 25.48 30.69
C ALA A 76 -1.87 24.14 31.10
N GLU A 77 -1.41 24.01 32.35
CA GLU A 77 -0.87 22.76 32.91
C GLU A 77 -1.90 21.62 32.81
N TRP A 78 -3.14 21.86 33.24
CA TRP A 78 -4.21 20.85 33.14
C TRP A 78 -4.53 20.45 31.69
N ARG A 79 -4.58 21.41 30.76
CA ARG A 79 -4.79 21.12 29.34
C ARG A 79 -3.63 20.32 28.75
N GLN A 80 -2.40 20.65 29.14
CA GLN A 80 -1.21 19.97 28.67
C GLN A 80 -1.21 18.50 29.11
N GLU A 81 -1.53 18.21 30.38
CA GLU A 81 -1.69 16.84 30.88
C GLU A 81 -2.71 16.06 30.03
N ARG A 82 -3.87 16.66 29.77
CA ARG A 82 -4.89 16.03 28.94
C ARG A 82 -4.43 15.80 27.49
N LEU A 83 -3.68 16.74 26.91
CA LEU A 83 -3.15 16.60 25.55
C LEU A 83 -2.10 15.50 25.46
N TRP A 84 -1.29 15.28 26.50
CA TRP A 84 -0.35 14.15 26.56
C TRP A 84 -1.05 12.79 26.57
N GLU A 85 -2.18 12.68 27.28
CA GLU A 85 -3.02 11.47 27.23
C GLU A 85 -3.56 11.22 25.81
N ILE A 86 -4.13 12.26 25.18
CA ILE A 86 -4.66 12.17 23.82
C ILE A 86 -3.54 11.82 22.83
N ARG A 87 -2.35 12.40 22.97
CA ARG A 87 -1.18 12.08 22.15
C ARG A 87 -0.84 10.60 22.26
N ARG A 88 -0.81 10.05 23.48
CA ARG A 88 -0.54 8.62 23.70
C ARG A 88 -1.58 7.73 23.01
N GLU A 89 -2.86 8.08 23.12
CA GLU A 89 -3.94 7.37 22.40
C GLU A 89 -3.75 7.42 20.88
N ARG A 90 -3.44 8.60 20.34
CA ARG A 90 -3.20 8.79 18.90
C ARG A 90 -1.95 8.06 18.42
N GLU A 91 -0.89 8.00 19.22
CA GLU A 91 0.31 7.21 18.91
C GLU A 91 0.00 5.72 18.83
N MET A 92 -0.82 5.18 19.75
CA MET A 92 -1.27 3.78 19.67
C MET A 92 -2.08 3.52 18.39
N LEU A 93 -2.99 4.43 18.04
CA LEU A 93 -3.78 4.32 16.80
C LEU A 93 -2.90 4.39 15.54
N LYS A 94 -1.89 5.27 15.54
CA LYS A 94 -0.90 5.36 14.46
C LYS A 94 -0.13 4.05 14.31
N ASP A 95 0.31 3.44 15.41
CA ASP A 95 1.03 2.18 15.37
C ASP A 95 0.15 1.03 14.87
N GLU A 96 -1.12 1.01 15.24
CA GLU A 96 -2.09 0.04 14.72
C GLU A 96 -2.35 0.23 13.22
N ALA A 97 -2.59 1.47 12.79
CA ALA A 97 -2.74 1.79 11.36
C ALA A 97 -1.49 1.42 10.56
N ARG A 98 -0.28 1.60 11.14
CA ARG A 98 0.98 1.19 10.52
C ARG A 98 1.06 -0.31 10.34
N LYS A 99 0.69 -1.10 11.36
CA LYS A 99 0.66 -2.58 11.25
C LYS A 99 -0.32 -3.03 10.17
N GLN A 100 -1.51 -2.44 10.12
CA GLN A 100 -2.51 -2.74 9.11
C GLN A 100 -2.03 -2.41 7.69
N TYR A 101 -1.42 -1.23 7.49
CA TYR A 101 -0.81 -0.88 6.21
C TYR A 101 0.29 -1.86 5.79
N ILE A 102 1.20 -2.24 6.69
CA ILE A 102 2.25 -3.21 6.38
C ILE A 102 1.66 -4.58 6.01
N ALA A 103 0.64 -5.03 6.74
CA ALA A 103 -0.02 -6.31 6.48
C ALA A 103 -0.73 -6.33 5.12
N THR A 104 -1.48 -5.27 4.80
CA THR A 104 -2.20 -5.15 3.52
C THR A 104 -1.23 -5.02 2.34
N ARG A 105 -0.15 -4.25 2.50
CA ARG A 105 0.93 -4.17 1.51
C ARG A 105 1.59 -5.53 1.25
N LEU A 106 1.87 -6.30 2.30
CA LEU A 106 2.44 -7.65 2.13
C LEU A 106 1.48 -8.56 1.35
N GLN A 107 0.19 -8.52 1.65
CA GLN A 107 -0.82 -9.30 0.92
C GLN A 107 -0.95 -8.86 -0.55
N SER A 108 -0.91 -7.56 -0.81
CA SER A 108 -0.89 -6.97 -2.16
C SER A 108 0.31 -7.47 -2.97
N GLU A 109 1.52 -7.44 -2.39
CA GLU A 109 2.73 -7.96 -3.03
C GLU A 109 2.68 -9.48 -3.28
N GLN A 110 2.18 -10.26 -2.32
CA GLN A 110 1.96 -11.70 -2.52
C GLN A 110 0.98 -11.98 -3.66
N MET A 111 -0.10 -11.20 -3.76
CA MET A 111 -1.08 -11.34 -4.84
C MET A 111 -0.48 -10.96 -6.20
N LYS A 112 0.31 -9.88 -6.28
CA LYS A 112 1.05 -9.49 -7.49
C LYS A 112 1.95 -10.64 -7.97
N TYR A 113 2.66 -11.29 -7.06
CA TYR A 113 3.51 -12.44 -7.38
C TYR A 113 2.71 -13.63 -7.92
N VAL A 114 1.59 -13.99 -7.29
CA VAL A 114 0.71 -15.07 -7.76
C VAL A 114 0.13 -14.77 -9.14
N VAL A 115 -0.33 -13.55 -9.38
CA VAL A 115 -0.82 -13.10 -10.69
C VAL A 115 0.29 -13.16 -11.74
N GLY A 116 1.49 -12.68 -11.42
CA GLY A 116 2.65 -12.71 -12.32
C GLY A 116 3.03 -14.14 -12.72
N ASN A 117 3.14 -15.04 -11.74
CA ASN A 117 3.46 -16.45 -12.00
C ASN A 117 2.41 -17.16 -12.84
N THR A 118 1.13 -16.93 -12.55
CA THR A 118 0.04 -17.54 -13.35
C THR A 118 -0.02 -16.97 -14.76
N ALA A 119 0.26 -15.69 -14.96
CA ALA A 119 0.37 -15.09 -16.28
C ALA A 119 1.55 -15.70 -17.09
N ALA A 120 2.72 -15.82 -16.48
CA ALA A 120 3.89 -16.42 -17.12
C ALA A 120 3.67 -17.90 -17.49
N GLN A 121 3.04 -18.68 -16.61
CA GLN A 121 2.69 -20.08 -16.90
C GLN A 121 1.75 -20.18 -18.11
N MET A 122 0.77 -19.28 -18.19
CA MET A 122 -0.15 -19.26 -19.33
C MET A 122 0.53 -18.91 -20.64
N GLU A 123 1.44 -17.94 -20.63
CA GLU A 123 2.23 -17.57 -21.80
C GLU A 123 3.09 -18.75 -22.29
N VAL A 124 3.71 -19.48 -21.36
CA VAL A 124 4.47 -20.70 -21.69
C VAL A 124 3.56 -21.78 -22.29
N GLU A 125 2.37 -21.99 -21.75
CA GLU A 125 1.42 -22.96 -22.30
C GLU A 125 0.90 -22.57 -23.69
N GLU A 126 0.64 -21.29 -23.92
CA GLU A 126 0.26 -20.78 -25.24
C GLU A 126 1.41 -20.97 -26.24
N GLY A 127 2.64 -20.62 -25.86
CA GLY A 127 3.83 -20.86 -26.66
C GLY A 127 4.03 -22.33 -27.01
N ARG A 128 3.78 -23.25 -26.06
CA ARG A 128 3.83 -24.69 -26.33
C ARG A 128 2.76 -25.12 -27.32
N LYS A 129 1.52 -24.63 -27.19
CA LYS A 129 0.42 -24.96 -28.12
C LYS A 129 0.69 -24.46 -29.53
N THR A 130 1.21 -23.24 -29.67
CA THR A 130 1.55 -22.68 -30.98
C THR A 130 2.69 -23.47 -31.61
N GLN A 131 3.74 -23.81 -30.84
CA GLN A 131 4.85 -24.67 -31.30
C GLN A 131 4.35 -26.03 -31.78
N THR A 132 3.56 -26.75 -30.98
CA THR A 132 2.99 -28.05 -31.36
C THR A 132 2.16 -27.95 -32.64
N THR A 133 1.35 -26.90 -32.78
CA THR A 133 0.54 -26.69 -34.00
C THR A 133 1.42 -26.45 -35.23
N LEU A 134 2.55 -25.74 -35.09
CA LEU A 134 3.50 -25.52 -36.17
C LEU A 134 4.26 -26.80 -36.53
N ASP A 135 4.68 -27.57 -35.53
CA ASP A 135 5.38 -28.84 -35.70
C ASP A 135 4.46 -29.87 -36.39
N ASP A 136 3.19 -29.97 -35.98
CA ASP A 136 2.19 -30.84 -36.61
C ASP A 136 1.97 -30.48 -38.08
N ARG A 137 1.87 -29.18 -38.40
CA ARG A 137 1.77 -28.70 -39.78
C ARG A 137 3.01 -29.03 -40.60
N PHE A 138 4.20 -28.87 -40.01
CA PHE A 138 5.46 -29.20 -40.66
C PHE A 138 5.56 -30.71 -40.95
N LEU A 139 5.24 -31.56 -39.97
CA LEU A 139 5.23 -33.01 -40.13
C LEU A 139 4.19 -33.47 -41.15
N ALA A 140 2.98 -32.90 -41.13
CA ALA A 140 1.95 -33.20 -42.13
C ALA A 140 2.41 -32.85 -43.55
N ARG A 141 3.06 -31.68 -43.72
CA ARG A 141 3.62 -31.25 -45.01
C ARG A 141 4.73 -32.17 -45.48
N ARG A 142 5.63 -32.58 -44.57
CA ARG A 142 6.72 -33.50 -44.87
C ARG A 142 6.19 -34.88 -45.30
N ARG A 143 5.24 -35.44 -44.56
CA ARG A 143 4.59 -36.71 -44.95
C ARG A 143 3.94 -36.64 -46.33
N TRP A 144 3.31 -35.52 -46.66
CA TRP A 144 2.72 -35.31 -47.98
C TRP A 144 3.76 -35.22 -49.09
N THR A 145 4.90 -34.55 -48.87
CA THR A 145 6.00 -34.50 -49.85
C THR A 145 6.64 -35.86 -50.05
N ASP A 146 6.95 -36.56 -48.95
CA ASP A 146 7.58 -37.89 -48.97
C ASP A 146 6.70 -38.89 -49.75
N MET A 147 5.40 -38.93 -49.47
CA MET A 147 4.43 -39.75 -50.21
C MET A 147 4.38 -39.42 -51.71
N ARG A 148 4.51 -38.13 -52.08
CA ARG A 148 4.54 -37.70 -53.49
C ARG A 148 5.81 -38.16 -54.20
N GLU A 149 6.94 -38.13 -53.52
CA GLU A 149 8.23 -38.59 -54.06
C GLU A 149 8.23 -40.11 -54.24
N GLU A 150 7.72 -40.87 -53.26
CA GLU A 150 7.53 -42.32 -53.38
C GLU A 150 6.62 -42.69 -54.57
N LEU A 151 5.51 -41.97 -54.75
CA LEU A 151 4.62 -42.16 -55.91
C LEU A 151 5.30 -41.85 -57.25
N ARG A 152 6.17 -40.83 -57.32
CA ARG A 152 6.94 -40.56 -58.54
C ARG A 152 7.97 -41.66 -58.82
N ALA A 153 8.73 -42.06 -57.82
CA ALA A 153 9.76 -43.09 -57.96
C ALA A 153 9.16 -44.43 -58.41
N SER A 154 8.00 -44.82 -57.87
CA SER A 154 7.28 -46.03 -58.29
C SER A 154 6.75 -45.97 -59.73
N ILE A 155 6.37 -44.79 -60.23
CA ILE A 155 5.98 -44.60 -61.64
C ILE A 155 7.20 -44.71 -62.57
N GLU A 156 8.35 -44.17 -62.18
CA GLU A 156 9.60 -44.25 -62.96
C GLU A 156 10.13 -45.70 -63.05
N ILE A 157 10.02 -46.49 -61.97
CA ILE A 157 10.41 -47.91 -61.95
C ILE A 157 9.48 -48.78 -62.81
N SER A 158 8.19 -48.43 -62.91
CA SER A 158 7.21 -49.20 -63.71
C SER A 158 7.16 -48.80 -65.19
N SER A 159 7.88 -47.74 -65.58
CA SER A 159 8.00 -47.27 -66.97
C SER A 159 9.37 -47.54 -67.60
N SER A 160 10.27 -48.22 -66.87
CA SER A 160 11.54 -48.78 -67.37
C SER A 160 11.41 -50.28 -67.62
#